data_AF-A0A367LTP5-F1
#
_entry.id   AF-A0A367LTP5-F1
#
_cell.length_a   1.000
_cell.length_b   1.000
_cell.length_c   1.000
_cell.angle_alpha   90.00
_cell.angle_beta   90.00
_cell.angle_gamma   90.00
#
_symmetry.space_group_name_H-M   'P 1'
#
loop_
_entity.id
_entity.type
_entity.pdbx_description
1 polymer ?
#
loop_
_entity_poly.entity_id
_entity_poly.type
_entity_poly.pdbx_seq_one_letter_code
_entity_poly.pdbx_strand_id
1 'polypeptide(L)'
;GARMRLQPYASLRWVRELADGRLDDMDLTSRGDGRVRVADMGGVDKDFGRAQLGAQLAITEQLGVFAEANSRFAHSEGNQAG
;
A
#
# COMPACT_ATOMS: atom_id res chain seq x y z
N GLY A 1 -10.98 -15.90 -38.27
CA GLY A 1 -10.47 -16.51 -37.03
C GLY A 1 -10.35 -15.43 -35.97
N ALA A 2 -10.78 -15.70 -34.73
CA ALA A 2 -10.69 -14.73 -33.64
C ALA A 2 -9.23 -14.33 -33.41
N ARG A 3 -8.92 -13.04 -33.60
CA ARG A 3 -7.56 -12.53 -33.45
C ARG A 3 -7.38 -12.09 -32.00
N MET A 4 -6.81 -12.96 -31.18
CA MET A 4 -6.47 -12.61 -29.80
C MET A 4 -5.42 -11.50 -29.77
N ARG A 5 -5.54 -10.54 -28.86
CA ARG A 5 -4.61 -9.41 -28.71
C ARG A 5 -4.02 -9.38 -27.31
N LEU A 6 -2.70 -9.47 -27.21
CA LEU A 6 -1.97 -9.30 -25.96
C LEU A 6 -1.63 -7.81 -25.75
N GLN A 7 -1.95 -7.29 -24.58
CA GLN A 7 -1.78 -5.90 -24.19
C GLN A 7 -1.01 -5.83 -22.86
N PRO A 8 0.34 -5.79 -22.89
CA PRO A 8 1.12 -5.59 -21.67
C PRO A 8 0.98 -4.15 -21.16
N TYR A 9 1.05 -3.97 -19.85
CA TYR A 9 1.00 -2.67 -19.20
C TYR A 9 1.82 -2.68 -17.90
N ALA A 10 2.33 -1.51 -17.52
CA ALA A 10 3.06 -1.32 -16.28
C ALA A 10 2.77 0.07 -15.71
N SER A 11 2.88 0.23 -14.40
CA SER A 11 2.82 1.53 -13.75
C SER A 11 3.71 1.60 -12.51
N LEU A 12 4.23 2.80 -12.28
CA LEU A 12 4.97 3.18 -11.07
C LEU A 12 4.29 4.40 -10.47
N ARG A 13 4.00 4.36 -9.17
CA ARG A 13 3.35 5.46 -8.46
C ARG A 13 4.09 5.75 -7.16
N TRP A 14 4.30 7.02 -6.87
CA TRP A 14 4.69 7.48 -5.53
C TRP A 14 3.43 7.85 -4.76
N VAL A 15 3.26 7.29 -3.56
CA VAL A 15 2.07 7.47 -2.73
C VAL A 15 2.49 8.19 -1.45
N ARG A 16 1.75 9.25 -1.11
CA ARG A 16 1.81 9.92 0.18
C ARG A 16 0.46 9.82 0.87
N GLU A 17 0.39 9.14 1.99
CA GLU A 17 -0.78 9.07 2.84
C GLU A 17 -0.84 10.32 3.72
N LEU A 18 -1.85 11.16 3.46
CA LEU A 18 -2.01 12.46 4.12
C LEU A 18 -2.80 12.37 5.43
N ALA A 19 -3.59 11.31 5.62
CA ALA A 19 -4.31 11.01 6.84
C ALA A 19 -4.69 9.52 6.86
N ASP A 20 -4.27 8.78 7.88
CA ASP A 20 -4.76 7.43 8.19
C ASP A 20 -5.80 7.45 9.34
N GLY A 21 -6.10 8.64 9.88
CA GLY A 21 -7.00 8.84 11.02
C GLY A 21 -6.43 8.35 12.36
N ARG A 22 -5.16 7.93 12.38
CA ARG A 22 -4.48 7.37 13.55
C ARG A 22 -3.73 8.48 14.27
N LEU A 23 -3.85 8.51 15.59
CA LEU A 23 -3.05 9.40 16.43
C LEU A 23 -1.60 8.90 16.42
N ASP A 24 -0.62 9.80 16.31
CA ASP A 24 0.80 9.41 16.42
C ASP A 24 1.12 9.08 17.90
N ASP A 25 0.48 9.77 18.85
CA ASP A 25 0.58 9.57 20.31
C ASP A 25 -0.80 9.48 20.98
N MET A 26 -0.94 8.62 21.99
CA MET A 26 -2.11 8.59 22.87
C MET A 26 -1.74 8.88 24.33
N ASP A 27 -2.26 9.99 24.87
CA ASP A 27 -2.12 10.36 26.27
C ASP A 27 -3.17 9.64 27.13
N LEU A 28 -2.73 8.66 27.93
CA LEU A 28 -3.57 7.95 28.88
C LEU A 28 -3.39 8.56 30.28
N THR A 29 -4.38 9.32 30.73
CA THR A 29 -4.40 9.84 32.11
C THR A 29 -5.00 8.79 33.04
N SER A 30 -4.20 8.29 33.97
CA SER A 30 -4.68 7.34 34.98
C SER A 30 -5.50 8.05 36.06
N ARG A 31 -6.73 7.57 36.27
CA ARG A 31 -7.67 8.17 37.24
C ARG A 31 -7.29 7.92 38.71
N GLY A 32 -6.42 6.93 38.97
CA GLY A 32 -6.03 6.55 40.33
C GLY A 32 -4.83 7.33 40.89
N ASP A 33 -3.93 7.79 40.03
CA ASP A 33 -2.71 8.53 40.42
C ASP A 33 -2.57 9.89 39.72
N GLY A 34 -3.51 10.24 38.82
CA GLY A 34 -3.49 11.50 38.05
C GLY A 34 -2.34 11.60 37.05
N ARG A 35 -1.56 10.53 36.86
CA ARG A 35 -0.36 10.56 36.00
C ARG A 35 -0.73 10.31 34.55
N VAL A 36 -0.14 11.11 33.65
CA VAL A 36 -0.19 10.91 32.20
C VAL A 36 0.84 9.86 31.81
N ARG A 37 0.42 8.86 31.04
CA ARG A 37 1.27 7.87 30.40
C ARG A 37 1.06 8.03 28.89
N VAL A 38 2.12 8.40 28.17
CA VAL A 38 2.10 8.51 26.72
C VAL A 38 2.35 7.13 26.14
N ALA A 39 1.41 6.63 25.33
CA ALA A 39 1.62 5.43 24.52
C ALA A 39 2.02 5.87 23.10
N ASP A 40 3.29 5.66 22.76
CA ASP A 40 3.80 5.80 21.38
C ASP A 40 3.19 4.68 20.53
N MET A 41 2.46 5.06 19.48
CA MET A 41 1.75 4.13 18.63
C MET A 41 2.59 3.65 17.43
N GLY A 42 3.85 4.08 17.34
CA GLY A 42 4.82 3.75 16.29
C GLY A 42 4.57 4.54 15.00
N GLY A 43 5.62 5.02 14.34
CA GLY A 43 5.48 5.66 13.03
C GLY A 43 5.10 4.63 11.95
N VAL A 44 3.91 4.77 11.35
CA VAL A 44 3.56 4.04 10.12
C VAL A 44 4.06 4.85 8.93
N ASP A 45 4.50 4.16 7.90
CA ASP A 45 5.13 4.76 6.75
C ASP A 45 4.15 5.46 5.81
N LYS A 46 4.18 6.80 5.87
CA LYS A 46 3.27 7.69 5.14
C LYS A 46 3.70 7.97 3.70
N ASP A 47 4.91 7.57 3.29
CA ASP A 47 5.41 7.72 1.92
C ASP A 47 5.94 6.39 1.39
N PHE A 48 5.53 5.95 0.20
CA PHE A 48 5.99 4.69 -0.39
C PHE A 48 5.75 4.60 -1.89
N GLY A 49 6.51 3.73 -2.56
CA GLY A 49 6.33 3.40 -3.98
C GLY A 49 5.38 2.21 -4.20
N ARG A 50 4.61 2.24 -5.28
CA ARG A 50 3.86 1.10 -5.82
C ARG A 50 4.32 0.77 -7.22
N ALA A 51 4.66 -0.49 -7.48
CA ALA A 51 4.97 -1.02 -8.79
C ALA A 51 3.92 -2.05 -9.21
N GLN A 52 3.48 -1.96 -10.45
CA GLN A 52 2.46 -2.83 -11.03
C GLN A 52 2.92 -3.22 -12.44
N LEU A 53 2.88 -4.51 -12.75
CA LEU A 53 3.16 -5.06 -14.07
C LEU A 53 2.12 -6.11 -14.39
N GLY A 54 1.53 -6.05 -15.57
CA GLY A 54 0.53 -7.02 -16.00
C GLY A 54 0.40 -7.11 -17.50
N ALA A 55 -0.45 -8.02 -17.93
CA ALA A 55 -0.87 -8.12 -19.31
C ALA A 55 -2.31 -8.58 -19.39
N GLN A 56 -3.04 -8.03 -20.35
CA GLN A 56 -4.39 -8.47 -20.71
C GLN A 56 -4.34 -9.19 -22.06
N LEU A 57 -4.92 -10.39 -22.11
CA LEU A 57 -5.23 -11.10 -23.34
C LEU A 57 -6.70 -10.89 -23.68
N ALA A 58 -6.97 -10.07 -24.70
CA ALA A 58 -8.30 -9.95 -25.27
C ALA A 58 -8.59 -11.17 -26.15
N ILE A 59 -9.60 -11.96 -25.77
CA ILE A 59 -10.06 -13.15 -26.49
C ILE A 59 -11.07 -12.74 -27.57
N THR A 60 -11.97 -11.81 -27.23
CA THR A 60 -12.89 -11.12 -28.14
C THR A 60 -12.90 -9.62 -27.83
N GLU A 61 -13.74 -8.85 -28.51
CA GLU A 61 -13.96 -7.43 -28.19
C GLU A 61 -14.61 -7.22 -26.81
N GLN A 62 -15.28 -8.24 -26.26
CA GLN A 62 -16.03 -8.15 -25.00
C GLN A 62 -15.45 -9.04 -23.88
N LEU A 63 -14.61 -10.02 -24.22
CA LEU A 63 -14.01 -10.97 -23.27
C LEU A 63 -12.49 -10.89 -23.30
N GLY A 64 -11.89 -10.76 -22.13
CA GLY A 64 -10.45 -10.91 -21.95
C GLY A 64 -10.11 -11.46 -20.57
N VAL A 65 -8.88 -11.97 -20.45
CA VAL A 65 -8.28 -12.40 -19.19
C VAL A 65 -7.04 -11.55 -18.93
N PHE A 66 -6.74 -11.26 -17.68
CA PHE A 66 -5.55 -10.51 -17.32
C PHE A 66 -4.82 -11.19 -16.16
N ALA A 67 -3.51 -10.95 -16.09
CA ALA A 67 -2.66 -11.39 -15.00
C ALA A 67 -1.76 -10.22 -14.60
N GLU A 68 -1.53 -10.06 -13.30
CA GLU A 68 -0.84 -8.91 -12.75
C GLU A 68 -0.03 -9.27 -11.49
N ALA A 69 1.15 -8.67 -11.38
CA ALA A 69 1.96 -8.64 -10.18
C ALA A 69 2.02 -7.20 -9.64
N ASN A 70 1.85 -7.07 -8.33
CA ASN A 70 1.90 -5.79 -7.61
C ASN A 70 2.90 -5.86 -6.47
N SER A 71 3.62 -4.76 -6.23
CA SER A 71 4.57 -4.62 -5.13
C SER A 71 4.53 -3.22 -4.51
N ARG A 72 4.83 -3.15 -3.21
CA ARG A 72 5.12 -1.92 -2.47
C ARG A 72 6.62 -1.88 -2.18
N PHE A 73 7.26 -0.74 -2.38
CA PHE A 73 8.70 -0.56 -2.16
C PHE A 73 8.99 0.80 -1.51
N ALA A 74 10.23 1.00 -1.06
CA ALA A 74 10.64 2.23 -0.37
C ALA A 74 9.73 2.56 0.83
N HIS A 75 9.49 1.56 1.68
CA HIS A 75 8.84 1.72 2.98
C HIS A 75 9.71 1.14 4.11
N SER A 76 9.64 1.73 5.30
CA SER A 76 10.46 1.50 6.49
C SER A 76 10.13 0.21 7.24
N GLU A 77 8.97 -0.41 6.98
CA GLU A 77 8.66 -1.74 7.52
C GLU A 77 9.62 -2.82 6.98
N GLY A 78 10.32 -2.55 5.86
CA GLY A 78 11.39 -3.39 5.33
C GLY A 78 12.69 -3.42 6.16
N ASN A 79 12.78 -2.65 7.25
CA ASN A 79 13.94 -2.62 8.15
C ASN A 79 13.72 -3.39 9.47
N GLN A 80 12.63 -4.14 9.62
CA GLN A 80 12.34 -4.97 10.81
C GLN A 80 12.39 -6.49 10.54
N ALA A 81 13.12 -6.90 9.50
CA ALA A 81 13.45 -8.31 9.25
C ALA A 81 14.97 -8.54 9.31
N GLY A 82 15.62 -7.98 10.33
CA GLY A 82 17.02 -8.23 10.71
C GLY A 82 17.10 -8.90 12.07
#